data_AF-A0A661J557-F1
#
_entry.id   AF-A0A661J557-F1
#
_cell.length_a   1.000
_cell.length_b   1.000
_cell.length_c   1.000
_cell.angle_alpha   90.00
_cell.angle_beta   90.00
_cell.angle_gamma   90.00
#
_symmetry.space_group_name_H-M   'P 1'
#
loop_
_entity.id
_entity.type
_entity.pdbx_description
1 polymer ?
#
loop_
_entity_poly.entity_id
_entity_poly.type
_entity_poly.pdbx_seq_one_letter_code
_entity_poly.pdbx_strand_id
1 'polypeptide(L)'
;MSYVTGLKCRECKKEYPEEPLYVCEECFGPLEVTYDYERIRRNFPLAQIVSGPNSMWRYRALLPINEGPTVGSHVGFTPLIHAKRLGKYLGLNRLYLKDDTVNRPSLSFKDRVVAVAITKAIEFGFKTVACASTGNLANSLAAQATGAGLESVIFIPADLEEAKITGTLVYDSHVVAVRGAYDDVNRLCTEISSLYPWAFVNITLRPYYAEGSKTFGFEIAEQLGWRTPDHIIVPVAGCSLLTKIWKGFKELEILGWIEKNTAKI
;
A
#
# COMPACT_ATOMS: atom_id res chain seq x y z
N MET A 1 0.42 -5.73 -19.43
CA MET A 1 1.18 -4.51 -19.84
C MET A 1 0.84 -3.41 -18.85
N SER A 2 1.87 -2.88 -18.19
CA SER A 2 1.75 -1.80 -17.20
C SER A 2 1.26 -0.49 -17.81
N TYR A 3 0.62 0.32 -16.98
CA TYR A 3 0.34 1.73 -17.27
C TYR A 3 1.33 2.67 -16.57
N VAL A 4 2.30 2.13 -15.84
CA VAL A 4 3.39 2.89 -15.24
C VAL A 4 4.27 3.47 -16.33
N THR A 5 4.62 4.76 -16.19
CA THR A 5 5.56 5.45 -17.08
C THR A 5 6.93 5.66 -16.45
N GLY A 6 7.06 5.45 -15.14
CA GLY A 6 8.29 5.60 -14.38
C GLY A 6 8.04 6.10 -12.95
N LEU A 7 9.06 6.75 -12.41
CA LEU A 7 9.04 7.41 -11.11
C LEU A 7 9.31 8.91 -11.28
N LYS A 8 8.79 9.72 -10.37
CA LYS A 8 9.00 11.18 -10.37
C LYS A 8 9.22 11.70 -8.96
N CYS A 9 10.24 12.52 -8.78
CA CYS A 9 10.48 13.18 -7.50
C CYS A 9 9.35 14.16 -7.19
N ARG A 10 8.80 14.07 -5.98
CA ARG A 10 7.73 14.97 -5.53
C ARG A 10 8.18 16.43 -5.44
N GLU A 11 9.43 16.66 -5.07
CA GLU A 11 9.99 18.00 -4.83
C GLU A 11 10.52 18.63 -6.12
N CYS A 12 11.59 18.09 -6.71
CA CYS A 12 12.25 18.69 -7.86
C CYS A 12 11.69 18.26 -9.22
N LYS A 13 10.70 17.35 -9.25
CA LYS A 13 10.05 16.83 -10.47
C LYS A 13 10.96 16.05 -11.43
N LYS A 14 12.21 15.74 -11.05
CA LYS A 14 13.09 14.86 -11.84
C LYS A 14 12.44 13.49 -12.04
N GLU A 15 12.59 12.96 -13.24
CA GLU A 15 12.02 11.69 -13.68
C GLU A 15 13.07 10.59 -13.61
N TYR A 16 12.62 9.39 -13.29
CA TYR A 16 13.43 8.21 -13.05
C TYR A 16 12.76 7.00 -13.71
N PRO A 17 13.54 5.98 -14.15
CA PRO A 17 12.98 4.75 -14.66
C PRO A 17 12.18 3.99 -13.58
N GLU A 18 11.35 3.04 -14.02
CA GLU A 18 10.64 2.12 -13.12
C GLU A 18 11.61 1.08 -12.55
N GLU A 19 12.37 1.49 -11.53
CA GLU A 19 13.39 0.68 -10.86
C GLU A 19 13.16 0.66 -9.33
N PRO A 20 13.89 -0.18 -8.57
CA PRO A 20 13.84 -0.23 -7.10
C PRO A 20 14.43 1.01 -6.39
N LEU A 21 14.11 2.21 -6.87
CA LEU A 21 14.55 3.50 -6.35
C LEU A 21 13.50 4.10 -5.43
N TYR A 22 13.93 4.74 -4.36
CA TYR A 22 13.03 5.32 -3.35
C TYR A 22 13.29 6.79 -3.04
N VAL A 23 14.47 7.28 -3.38
CA VAL A 23 14.93 8.63 -3.07
C VAL A 23 15.49 9.29 -4.32
N CYS A 24 15.22 10.59 -4.47
CA CYS A 24 15.81 11.40 -5.51
C CYS A 24 17.29 11.66 -5.21
N GLU A 25 18.16 11.35 -6.15
CA GLU A 25 19.62 11.55 -6.02
C GLU A 25 20.04 13.03 -5.99
N GLU A 26 19.21 13.95 -6.50
CA GLU A 26 19.54 15.39 -6.55
C GLU A 26 19.14 16.14 -5.28
N CYS A 27 17.94 15.85 -4.76
CA CYS A 27 17.34 16.65 -3.68
C CYS A 27 16.90 15.82 -2.48
N PHE A 28 17.18 14.51 -2.47
CA PHE A 28 16.80 13.56 -1.42
C PHE A 28 15.28 13.49 -1.12
N GLY A 29 14.47 14.02 -2.03
CA GLY A 29 13.01 14.00 -1.93
C GLY A 29 12.43 12.62 -2.28
N PRO A 30 11.20 12.31 -1.82
CA PRO A 30 10.56 11.04 -2.11
C PRO A 30 10.18 10.92 -3.58
N LEU A 31 10.31 9.71 -4.12
CA LEU A 31 9.84 9.36 -5.46
C LEU A 31 8.38 8.87 -5.41
N GLU A 32 7.61 9.18 -6.43
CA GLU A 32 6.25 8.68 -6.63
C GLU A 32 6.10 8.04 -8.01
N VAL A 33 5.29 6.99 -8.09
CA VAL A 33 4.95 6.34 -9.37
C VAL A 33 4.13 7.27 -10.26
N THR A 34 4.49 7.35 -11.53
CA THR A 34 3.75 8.03 -12.58
C THR A 34 3.04 7.06 -13.52
N TYR A 35 1.88 7.46 -14.03
CA TYR A 35 1.02 6.63 -14.87
C TYR A 35 0.62 7.36 -16.14
N ASP A 36 0.35 6.60 -17.20
CA ASP A 36 -0.30 7.08 -18.42
C ASP A 36 -1.84 7.05 -18.24
N TYR A 37 -2.39 8.11 -17.63
CA TYR A 37 -3.83 8.21 -17.36
C TYR A 37 -4.67 8.26 -18.64
N GLU A 38 -4.14 8.80 -19.73
CA GLU A 38 -4.84 8.82 -21.03
C GLU A 38 -5.03 7.39 -21.55
N ARG A 39 -3.98 6.57 -21.47
CA ARG A 39 -4.06 5.16 -21.85
C ARG A 39 -4.95 4.35 -20.91
N ILE A 40 -4.95 4.63 -19.60
CA ILE A 40 -5.87 4.01 -18.64
C ILE A 40 -7.32 4.36 -19.02
N ARG A 41 -7.62 5.65 -19.21
CA ARG A 41 -8.96 6.14 -19.55
C ARG A 41 -9.52 5.49 -20.81
N ARG A 42 -8.68 5.25 -21.84
CA ARG A 42 -9.08 4.63 -23.10
C ARG A 42 -9.30 3.12 -23.00
N ASN A 43 -8.46 2.42 -22.23
CA ASN A 43 -8.38 0.96 -22.27
C ASN A 43 -8.95 0.25 -21.05
N PHE A 44 -9.30 0.98 -19.99
CA PHE A 44 -9.76 0.40 -18.73
C PHE A 44 -11.03 1.11 -18.24
N PRO A 45 -12.19 0.87 -18.88
CA PRO A 45 -13.43 1.54 -18.53
C PRO A 45 -13.98 1.06 -17.18
N LEU A 46 -14.84 1.87 -16.58
CA LEU A 46 -15.46 1.61 -15.28
C LEU A 46 -16.12 0.22 -15.17
N ALA A 47 -16.77 -0.23 -16.24
CA ALA A 47 -17.42 -1.54 -16.32
C ALA A 47 -16.45 -2.71 -16.06
N GLN A 48 -15.18 -2.56 -16.45
CA GLN A 48 -14.15 -3.57 -16.22
C GLN A 48 -13.71 -3.63 -14.75
N ILE A 49 -13.79 -2.52 -14.02
CA ILE A 49 -13.53 -2.48 -12.57
C ILE A 49 -14.67 -3.16 -11.82
N VAL A 50 -15.92 -2.78 -12.15
CA VAL A 50 -17.13 -3.30 -11.49
C VAL A 50 -17.26 -4.81 -11.69
N SER A 51 -16.89 -5.33 -12.86
CA SER A 51 -16.85 -6.78 -13.15
C SER A 51 -15.58 -7.49 -12.66
N GLY A 52 -14.64 -6.76 -12.05
CA GLY A 52 -13.39 -7.31 -11.53
C GLY A 52 -13.57 -8.14 -10.25
N PRO A 53 -12.49 -8.76 -9.75
CA PRO A 53 -12.54 -9.56 -8.53
C PRO A 53 -12.95 -8.71 -7.32
N ASN A 54 -13.55 -9.30 -6.29
CA ASN A 54 -13.83 -8.64 -5.01
C ASN A 54 -12.55 -8.50 -4.17
N SER A 55 -11.57 -7.78 -4.71
CA SER A 55 -10.30 -7.44 -4.07
C SER A 55 -9.76 -6.14 -4.67
N MET A 56 -8.73 -5.56 -4.06
CA MET A 56 -8.09 -4.33 -4.54
C MET A 56 -7.53 -4.45 -5.96
N TRP A 57 -7.34 -5.68 -6.46
CA TRP A 57 -6.82 -5.95 -7.80
C TRP A 57 -7.80 -5.64 -8.93
N ARG A 58 -9.07 -5.33 -8.62
CA ARG A 58 -9.98 -4.72 -9.61
C ARG A 58 -9.47 -3.37 -10.12
N TYR A 59 -8.65 -2.67 -9.33
CA TYR A 59 -8.02 -1.40 -9.70
C TYR A 59 -6.62 -1.56 -10.31
N ARG A 60 -6.24 -2.75 -10.79
CA ARG A 60 -4.87 -3.05 -11.26
C ARG A 60 -4.31 -2.05 -12.29
N ALA A 61 -5.15 -1.43 -13.11
CA ALA A 61 -4.68 -0.43 -14.08
C ALA A 61 -4.11 0.83 -13.42
N LEU A 62 -4.51 1.10 -12.18
CA LEU A 62 -4.01 2.17 -11.33
C LEU A 62 -2.99 1.64 -10.32
N LEU A 63 -2.45 0.43 -10.46
CA LEU A 63 -1.42 -0.08 -9.55
C LEU A 63 -0.14 -0.36 -10.34
N PRO A 64 1.04 -0.27 -9.70
CA PRO A 64 2.30 -0.38 -10.40
C PRO A 64 2.72 -1.85 -10.62
N ILE A 65 1.93 -2.57 -11.40
CA ILE A 65 2.15 -3.99 -11.70
C ILE A 65 2.02 -4.24 -13.21
N ASN A 66 2.82 -5.17 -13.72
CA ASN A 66 3.03 -5.42 -15.14
C ASN A 66 2.25 -6.65 -15.63
N GLU A 67 2.37 -7.76 -14.91
CA GLU A 67 1.87 -9.10 -15.31
C GLU A 67 0.65 -9.57 -14.50
N GLY A 68 0.30 -8.83 -13.45
CA GLY A 68 -0.84 -9.12 -12.56
C GLY A 68 -0.38 -9.41 -11.13
N PRO A 69 -1.32 -9.57 -10.18
CA PRO A 69 -0.98 -9.83 -8.80
C PRO A 69 -0.44 -11.25 -8.60
N THR A 70 0.70 -11.37 -7.94
CA THR A 70 1.29 -12.68 -7.57
C THR A 70 0.89 -13.12 -6.17
N VAL A 71 0.52 -12.17 -5.30
CA VAL A 71 0.08 -12.42 -3.93
C VAL A 71 -1.18 -11.63 -3.59
N GLY A 72 -1.79 -11.97 -2.45
CA GLY A 72 -2.84 -11.14 -1.87
C GLY A 72 -4.11 -11.11 -2.71
N SER A 73 -4.48 -12.21 -3.37
CA SER A 73 -5.64 -12.30 -4.28
C SER A 73 -6.96 -11.80 -3.67
N HIS A 74 -7.10 -11.91 -2.34
CA HIS A 74 -8.26 -11.49 -1.54
C HIS A 74 -8.06 -10.18 -0.75
N VAL A 75 -6.93 -9.50 -0.93
CA VAL A 75 -6.62 -8.27 -0.19
C VAL A 75 -7.58 -7.16 -0.63
N GLY A 76 -8.05 -6.37 0.31
CA GLY A 76 -8.91 -5.23 0.04
C GLY A 76 -10.35 -5.62 -0.26
N PHE A 77 -11.04 -4.72 -0.96
CA PHE A 77 -12.50 -4.67 -1.11
C PHE A 77 -13.25 -4.90 0.21
N THR A 78 -12.73 -4.29 1.27
CA THR A 78 -13.21 -4.51 2.64
C THR A 78 -14.58 -3.85 2.87
N PRO A 79 -15.35 -4.25 3.90
CA PRO A 79 -16.68 -3.70 4.14
C PRO A 79 -16.68 -2.18 4.36
N LEU A 80 -17.68 -1.51 3.79
CA LEU A 80 -18.06 -0.14 4.13
C LEU A 80 -19.39 -0.17 4.90
N ILE A 81 -19.29 -0.10 6.22
CA ILE A 81 -20.41 -0.38 7.13
C ILE A 81 -21.17 0.91 7.43
N HIS A 82 -22.46 0.98 7.11
CA HIS A 82 -23.31 2.10 7.52
C HIS A 82 -23.62 2.03 9.02
N ALA A 83 -22.93 2.86 9.81
CA ALA A 83 -22.98 2.83 11.28
C ALA A 83 -24.20 3.59 11.81
N LYS A 84 -25.42 3.10 11.54
CA LYS A 84 -26.70 3.79 11.85
C LYS A 84 -26.84 4.24 13.30
N ARG A 85 -26.50 3.37 14.27
CA ARG A 85 -26.65 3.67 15.71
C ARG A 85 -25.65 4.73 16.18
N LEU A 86 -24.39 4.59 15.80
CA LEU A 86 -23.35 5.57 16.11
C LEU A 86 -23.62 6.91 15.40
N GLY A 87 -24.04 6.84 14.15
CA GLY A 87 -24.47 8.01 13.39
C GLY A 87 -25.58 8.77 14.10
N LYS A 88 -26.65 8.08 14.52
CA LYS A 88 -27.75 8.70 15.31
C LYS A 88 -27.25 9.36 16.59
N TYR A 89 -26.34 8.71 17.32
CA TYR A 89 -25.74 9.27 18.54
C TYR A 89 -24.95 10.55 18.27
N LEU A 90 -24.24 10.63 17.14
CA LEU A 90 -23.44 11.79 16.73
C LEU A 90 -24.23 12.84 15.91
N GLY A 91 -25.52 12.63 15.68
CA GLY A 91 -26.33 13.52 14.82
C GLY A 91 -26.03 13.39 13.32
N LEU A 92 -25.44 12.28 12.88
CA LEU A 92 -25.02 12.01 11.49
C LEU A 92 -25.90 10.92 10.84
N ASN A 93 -26.58 11.27 9.75
CA ASN A 93 -27.41 10.31 9.00
C ASN A 93 -26.60 9.36 8.09
N ARG A 94 -25.40 9.79 7.68
CA ARG A 94 -24.55 9.11 6.68
C ARG A 94 -23.14 8.85 7.23
N LEU A 95 -23.06 8.16 8.37
CA LEU A 95 -21.79 7.73 8.95
C LEU A 95 -21.43 6.32 8.47
N TYR A 96 -20.25 6.18 7.86
CA TYR A 96 -19.74 4.89 7.38
C TYR A 96 -18.39 4.56 8.03
N LEU A 97 -18.15 3.26 8.24
CA LEU A 97 -16.89 2.73 8.75
C LEU A 97 -16.26 1.85 7.65
N LYS A 98 -15.09 2.25 7.17
CA LYS A 98 -14.30 1.43 6.23
C LYS A 98 -13.39 0.51 7.04
N ASP A 99 -13.71 -0.77 7.05
CA ASP A 99 -13.14 -1.72 8.01
C ASP A 99 -12.02 -2.58 7.42
N ASP A 100 -10.78 -2.12 7.55
CA ASP A 100 -9.59 -2.89 7.18
C ASP A 100 -9.09 -3.85 8.29
N THR A 101 -9.78 -3.93 9.43
CA THR A 101 -9.44 -4.92 10.48
C THR A 101 -9.80 -6.34 10.07
N VAL A 102 -10.66 -6.49 9.06
CA VAL A 102 -11.02 -7.79 8.45
C VAL A 102 -10.28 -8.05 7.14
N ASN A 103 -9.27 -7.24 6.82
CA ASN A 103 -8.45 -7.45 5.63
C ASN A 103 -7.61 -8.73 5.79
N ARG A 104 -7.28 -9.40 4.69
CA ARG A 104 -6.58 -10.68 4.72
C ARG A 104 -5.26 -10.55 3.96
N PRO A 105 -4.20 -11.25 4.36
CA PRO A 105 -4.18 -12.32 5.38
C PRO A 105 -3.99 -11.87 6.83
N SER A 106 -3.55 -10.63 7.10
CA SER A 106 -3.02 -10.25 8.41
C SER A 106 -3.97 -9.40 9.28
N LEU A 107 -5.24 -9.24 8.90
CA LEU A 107 -6.22 -8.44 9.62
C LEU A 107 -5.81 -6.96 9.71
N SER A 108 -5.15 -6.44 8.66
CA SER A 108 -4.63 -5.08 8.64
C SER A 108 -4.68 -4.42 7.27
N PHE A 109 -4.77 -3.07 7.27
CA PHE A 109 -4.58 -2.28 6.04
C PHE A 109 -3.19 -2.50 5.41
N LYS A 110 -2.21 -2.96 6.21
CA LYS A 110 -0.86 -3.27 5.73
C LYS A 110 -0.84 -4.33 4.63
N ASP A 111 -1.87 -5.18 4.58
CA ASP A 111 -2.02 -6.16 3.52
C ASP A 111 -2.05 -5.52 2.13
N ARG A 112 -2.66 -4.35 1.97
CA ARG A 112 -2.76 -3.65 0.67
C ARG A 112 -1.42 -3.23 0.11
N VAL A 113 -0.62 -2.61 0.97
CA VAL A 113 0.67 -2.02 0.59
C VAL A 113 1.73 -3.09 0.41
N VAL A 114 1.70 -4.15 1.23
CA VAL A 114 2.58 -5.30 1.10
C VAL A 114 2.26 -6.10 -0.16
N ALA A 115 0.99 -6.29 -0.50
CA ALA A 115 0.60 -7.06 -1.69
C ALA A 115 1.16 -6.45 -2.98
N VAL A 116 1.11 -5.12 -3.10
CA VAL A 116 1.74 -4.39 -4.22
C VAL A 116 3.26 -4.50 -4.16
N ALA A 117 3.87 -4.29 -2.99
CA ALA A 117 5.32 -4.32 -2.85
C ALA A 117 5.92 -5.69 -3.19
N ILE A 118 5.32 -6.78 -2.72
CA ILE A 118 5.77 -8.15 -3.01
C ILE A 118 5.56 -8.50 -4.48
N THR A 119 4.40 -8.14 -5.05
CA THR A 119 4.17 -8.34 -6.49
C THR A 119 5.27 -7.64 -7.29
N LYS A 120 5.59 -6.39 -6.92
CA LYS A 120 6.63 -5.62 -7.59
C LYS A 120 8.05 -6.17 -7.34
N ALA A 121 8.31 -6.69 -6.15
CA ALA A 121 9.58 -7.33 -5.81
C ALA A 121 9.84 -8.54 -6.74
N ILE A 122 8.81 -9.36 -6.97
CA ILE A 122 8.90 -10.53 -7.86
C ILE A 122 9.14 -10.08 -9.31
N GLU A 123 8.44 -9.04 -9.79
CA GLU A 123 8.66 -8.49 -11.13
C GLU A 123 10.11 -7.98 -11.34
N PHE A 124 10.72 -7.44 -10.29
CA PHE A 124 12.13 -7.04 -10.30
C PHE A 124 13.12 -8.18 -10.06
N GLY A 125 12.64 -9.42 -9.88
CA GLY A 125 13.48 -10.60 -9.72
C GLY A 125 14.07 -10.78 -8.31
N PHE A 126 13.57 -10.07 -7.31
CA PHE A 126 13.99 -10.28 -5.93
C PHE A 126 13.50 -11.63 -5.39
N LYS A 127 14.38 -12.32 -4.66
CA LYS A 127 14.06 -13.59 -3.97
C LYS A 127 13.84 -13.43 -2.46
N THR A 128 14.31 -12.32 -1.92
CA THR A 128 14.24 -12.00 -0.49
C THR A 128 13.56 -10.65 -0.31
N VAL A 129 12.57 -10.60 0.57
CA VAL A 129 11.89 -9.37 0.97
C VAL A 129 12.16 -9.08 2.44
N ALA A 130 12.25 -7.80 2.79
CA ALA A 130 12.59 -7.39 4.14
C ALA A 130 11.80 -6.17 4.62
N CYS A 131 11.70 -6.03 5.94
CA CYS A 131 11.24 -4.77 6.54
C CYS A 131 11.85 -4.51 7.91
N ALA A 132 11.95 -3.23 8.26
CA ALA A 132 12.11 -2.76 9.62
C ALA A 132 10.73 -2.49 10.22
N SER A 133 10.19 -3.41 11.02
CA SER A 133 8.88 -3.20 11.65
C SER A 133 8.61 -4.16 12.80
N THR A 134 7.85 -3.69 13.78
CA THR A 134 7.53 -4.40 15.03
C THR A 134 6.05 -4.77 15.17
N GLY A 135 5.26 -4.69 14.08
CA GLY A 135 3.82 -4.86 14.16
C GLY A 135 3.17 -5.25 12.83
N ASN A 136 2.05 -4.62 12.48
CA ASN A 136 1.20 -5.02 11.35
C ASN A 136 1.94 -5.18 10.01
N LEU A 137 2.98 -4.39 9.75
CA LEU A 137 3.75 -4.51 8.51
C LEU A 137 4.59 -5.80 8.52
N ALA A 138 5.23 -6.15 9.64
CA ALA A 138 5.98 -7.38 9.79
C ALA A 138 5.08 -8.60 9.56
N ASN A 139 3.94 -8.67 10.25
CA ASN A 139 2.99 -9.77 10.10
C ASN A 139 2.47 -9.91 8.66
N SER A 140 2.15 -8.78 8.02
CA SER A 140 1.65 -8.78 6.64
C SER A 140 2.72 -9.20 5.64
N LEU A 141 3.96 -8.70 5.79
CA LEU A 141 5.10 -9.09 4.98
C LEU A 141 5.38 -10.59 5.12
N ALA A 142 5.46 -11.07 6.35
CA ALA A 142 5.68 -12.48 6.68
C ALA A 142 4.64 -13.37 6.00
N ALA A 143 3.35 -13.12 6.25
CA ALA A 143 2.26 -13.92 5.71
C ALA A 143 2.25 -13.96 4.18
N GLN A 144 2.43 -12.81 3.53
CA GLN A 144 2.35 -12.73 2.07
C GLN A 144 3.64 -13.21 1.39
N ALA A 145 4.82 -13.03 1.99
CA ALA A 145 6.08 -13.53 1.46
C ALA A 145 6.10 -15.07 1.45
N THR A 146 5.67 -15.68 2.55
CA THR A 146 5.53 -17.14 2.65
C THR A 146 4.53 -17.68 1.63
N GLY A 147 3.39 -16.99 1.47
CA GLY A 147 2.42 -17.33 0.40
C GLY A 147 2.98 -17.19 -1.02
N ALA A 148 4.03 -16.39 -1.21
CA ALA A 148 4.73 -16.21 -2.49
C ALA A 148 5.92 -17.15 -2.70
N GLY A 149 6.32 -17.90 -1.68
CA GLY A 149 7.57 -18.67 -1.69
C GLY A 149 8.83 -17.79 -1.67
N LEU A 150 8.77 -16.58 -1.13
CA LEU A 150 9.91 -15.69 -0.96
C LEU A 150 10.52 -15.85 0.43
N GLU A 151 11.83 -15.68 0.53
CA GLU A 151 12.50 -15.51 1.82
C GLU A 151 12.08 -14.18 2.44
N SER A 152 11.80 -14.17 3.74
CA SER A 152 11.40 -12.94 4.46
C SER A 152 12.30 -12.68 5.66
N VAL A 153 12.83 -11.46 5.74
CA VAL A 153 13.72 -11.02 6.83
C VAL A 153 13.13 -9.79 7.53
N ILE A 154 12.91 -9.89 8.83
CA ILE A 154 12.20 -8.88 9.61
C ILE A 154 13.10 -8.39 10.73
N PHE A 155 13.41 -7.10 10.68
CA PHE A 155 14.28 -6.46 11.65
C PHE A 155 13.46 -5.76 12.74
N ILE A 156 13.75 -6.09 13.99
CA ILE A 156 13.07 -5.55 15.18
C ILE A 156 14.09 -5.06 16.22
N PRO A 157 13.75 -4.06 17.05
CA PRO A 157 14.49 -3.77 18.27
C PRO A 157 14.53 -4.99 19.20
N ALA A 158 15.66 -5.20 19.88
CA ALA A 158 15.89 -6.35 20.76
C ALA A 158 15.04 -6.35 22.05
N ASP A 159 14.44 -5.22 22.41
CA ASP A 159 13.58 -5.02 23.57
C ASP A 159 12.07 -5.12 23.24
N LEU A 160 11.71 -5.60 22.05
CA LEU A 160 10.32 -5.75 21.63
C LEU A 160 9.58 -6.83 22.43
N GLU A 161 8.34 -6.53 22.83
CA GLU A 161 7.43 -7.47 23.50
C GLU A 161 7.23 -8.76 22.70
N GLU A 162 7.40 -9.91 23.35
CA GLU A 162 7.34 -11.24 22.73
C GLU A 162 6.03 -11.48 21.97
N ALA A 163 4.89 -11.02 22.50
CA ALA A 163 3.58 -11.18 21.87
C ALA A 163 3.50 -10.56 20.45
N LYS A 164 4.28 -9.50 20.18
CA LYS A 164 4.35 -8.87 18.85
C LYS A 164 5.22 -9.68 17.88
N ILE A 165 6.18 -10.45 18.40
CA ILE A 165 7.10 -11.29 17.63
C ILE A 165 6.42 -12.60 17.24
N THR A 166 5.65 -13.20 18.16
CA THR A 166 4.97 -14.49 17.94
C THR A 166 4.11 -14.50 16.67
N GLY A 167 3.33 -13.44 16.43
CA GLY A 167 2.47 -13.34 15.24
C GLY A 167 3.22 -13.27 13.91
N THR A 168 4.50 -12.89 13.93
CA THR A 168 5.37 -12.90 12.74
C THR A 168 6.02 -14.28 12.56
N LEU A 169 6.51 -14.89 13.65
CA LEU A 169 7.26 -16.15 13.61
C LEU A 169 6.45 -17.33 13.06
N VAL A 170 5.12 -17.33 13.21
CA VAL A 170 4.24 -18.39 12.69
C VAL A 170 4.32 -18.57 11.16
N TYR A 171 4.84 -17.58 10.43
CA TYR A 171 4.97 -17.62 8.98
C TYR A 171 6.37 -18.04 8.49
N ASP A 172 7.24 -18.56 9.37
CA ASP A 172 8.59 -19.03 9.02
C ASP A 172 9.51 -17.92 8.47
N SER A 173 9.32 -16.69 8.96
CA SER A 173 10.20 -15.55 8.63
C SER A 173 11.45 -15.51 9.51
N HIS A 174 12.57 -15.06 8.93
CA HIS A 174 13.79 -14.75 9.68
C HIS A 174 13.62 -13.45 10.46
N VAL A 175 13.40 -13.54 11.77
CA VAL A 175 13.33 -12.37 12.65
C VAL A 175 14.71 -12.07 13.24
N VAL A 176 15.23 -10.88 12.96
CA VAL A 176 16.53 -10.40 13.42
C VAL A 176 16.35 -9.31 14.48
N ALA A 177 16.73 -9.63 15.70
CA ALA A 177 16.75 -8.68 16.81
C ALA A 177 18.01 -7.80 16.75
N VAL A 178 17.80 -6.49 16.71
CA VAL A 178 18.85 -5.47 16.60
C VAL A 178 18.92 -4.71 17.92
N ARG A 179 20.12 -4.59 18.49
CA ARG A 179 20.36 -3.78 19.69
C ARG A 179 20.42 -2.31 19.32
N GLY A 180 19.33 -1.58 19.52
CA GLY A 180 19.24 -0.15 19.22
C GLY A 180 17.79 0.34 19.20
N ALA A 181 17.61 1.65 19.05
CA ALA A 181 16.31 2.26 18.88
C ALA A 181 15.74 1.99 17.48
N TYR A 182 14.47 2.33 17.27
CA TYR A 182 13.80 2.17 15.97
C TYR A 182 14.57 2.82 14.80
N ASP A 183 15.20 3.97 15.03
CA ASP A 183 15.98 4.67 14.01
C ASP A 183 17.28 3.91 13.67
N ASP A 184 17.93 3.29 14.65
CA ASP A 184 19.12 2.44 14.43
C ASP A 184 18.77 1.23 13.56
N VAL A 185 17.60 0.62 13.79
CA VAL A 185 17.11 -0.49 12.96
C VAL A 185 16.88 -0.05 11.51
N ASN A 186 16.25 1.11 11.30
CA ASN A 186 16.01 1.63 9.94
C ASN A 186 17.32 2.00 9.23
N ARG A 187 18.28 2.58 9.95
CA ARG A 187 19.60 2.90 9.43
C ARG A 187 20.32 1.62 8.98
N LEU A 188 20.36 0.59 9.84
CA LEU A 188 20.95 -0.70 9.49
C LEU A 188 20.28 -1.32 8.27
N CYS A 189 18.94 -1.29 8.19
CA CYS A 189 18.22 -1.80 7.02
C CYS A 189 18.55 -1.04 5.73
N THR A 190 18.77 0.27 5.82
CA THR A 190 19.20 1.09 4.68
C THR A 190 20.60 0.68 4.22
N GLU A 191 21.53 0.45 5.15
CA GLU A 191 22.89 -0.02 4.83
C GLU A 191 22.86 -1.43 4.20
N ILE A 192 22.08 -2.36 4.76
CA ILE A 192 21.89 -3.72 4.22
C ILE A 192 21.30 -3.69 2.80
N SER A 193 20.35 -2.78 2.55
CA SER A 193 19.69 -2.66 1.24
C SER A 193 20.65 -2.30 0.10
N SER A 194 21.79 -1.68 0.43
CA SER A 194 22.85 -1.36 -0.53
C SER A 194 23.86 -2.49 -0.74
N LEU A 195 23.89 -3.48 0.16
CA LEU A 195 24.86 -4.57 0.16
C LEU A 195 24.30 -5.88 -0.41
N TYR A 196 23.00 -6.12 -0.22
CA TYR A 196 22.34 -7.35 -0.65
C TYR A 196 21.19 -7.03 -1.60
N PRO A 197 20.89 -7.91 -2.58
CA PRO A 197 19.75 -7.76 -3.47
C PRO A 197 18.46 -8.14 -2.74
N TRP A 198 18.10 -7.39 -1.70
CA TRP A 198 16.91 -7.60 -0.88
C TRP A 198 15.90 -6.47 -1.09
N ALA A 199 14.64 -6.84 -1.28
CA ALA A 199 13.56 -5.89 -1.44
C ALA A 199 13.04 -5.41 -0.08
N PHE A 200 13.54 -4.27 0.40
CA PHE A 200 13.00 -3.62 1.60
C PHE A 200 11.69 -2.91 1.28
N VAL A 201 10.56 -3.50 1.68
CA VAL A 201 9.23 -3.01 1.27
C VAL A 201 8.92 -1.60 1.78
N ASN A 202 9.46 -1.22 2.94
CA ASN A 202 9.30 0.12 3.53
C ASN A 202 10.42 1.11 3.17
N ILE A 203 11.46 0.68 2.44
CA ILE A 203 12.61 1.51 2.07
C ILE A 203 12.74 1.53 0.54
N THR A 204 13.37 0.53 -0.07
CA THR A 204 13.70 0.51 -1.50
C THR A 204 12.48 0.43 -2.40
N LEU A 205 11.41 -0.26 -1.97
CA LEU A 205 10.15 -0.34 -2.72
C LEU A 205 9.09 0.65 -2.25
N ARG A 206 9.47 1.66 -1.43
CA ARG A 206 8.53 2.60 -0.82
C ARG A 206 7.60 3.31 -1.81
N PRO A 207 8.04 3.74 -3.02
CA PRO A 207 7.13 4.37 -3.99
C PRO A 207 6.00 3.43 -4.41
N TYR A 208 6.31 2.15 -4.68
CA TYR A 208 5.34 1.14 -5.10
C TYR A 208 4.45 0.69 -3.96
N TYR A 209 5.04 0.40 -2.80
CA TYR A 209 4.35 0.06 -1.55
C TYR A 209 3.26 1.08 -1.23
N ALA A 210 3.56 2.37 -1.34
CA ALA A 210 2.61 3.42 -0.99
C ALA A 210 1.38 3.46 -1.91
N GLU A 211 1.49 2.97 -3.15
CA GLU A 211 0.37 2.93 -4.10
C GLU A 211 -0.71 1.94 -3.67
N GLY A 212 -0.40 0.89 -2.91
CA GLY A 212 -1.44 0.00 -2.36
C GLY A 212 -2.43 0.73 -1.44
N SER A 213 -2.00 1.80 -0.76
CA SER A 213 -2.86 2.57 0.15
C SER A 213 -4.00 3.29 -0.57
N LYS A 214 -3.81 3.68 -1.84
CA LYS A 214 -4.83 4.45 -2.56
C LYS A 214 -6.08 3.64 -2.91
N THR A 215 -5.94 2.30 -2.94
CA THR A 215 -7.07 1.38 -3.12
C THR A 215 -8.11 1.51 -2.03
N PHE A 216 -7.71 1.94 -0.83
CA PHE A 216 -8.64 2.28 0.25
C PHE A 216 -9.61 3.39 -0.17
N GLY A 217 -9.09 4.43 -0.83
CA GLY A 217 -9.88 5.52 -1.38
C GLY A 217 -10.75 5.06 -2.56
N PHE A 218 -10.19 4.27 -3.48
CA PHE A 218 -10.95 3.73 -4.62
C PHE A 218 -12.19 2.95 -4.17
N GLU A 219 -12.02 2.08 -3.17
CA GLU A 219 -13.12 1.28 -2.64
C GLU A 219 -14.18 2.15 -1.97
N ILE A 220 -13.78 3.17 -1.20
CA ILE A 220 -14.75 4.10 -0.61
C ILE A 220 -15.58 4.77 -1.70
N ALA A 221 -14.94 5.27 -2.75
CA ALA A 221 -15.66 5.92 -3.85
C ALA A 221 -16.60 4.94 -4.57
N GLU A 222 -16.11 3.76 -4.93
CA GLU A 222 -16.91 2.73 -5.61
C GLU A 222 -18.09 2.26 -4.76
N GLN A 223 -17.88 1.95 -3.48
CA GLN A 223 -18.91 1.46 -2.56
C GLN A 223 -19.96 2.54 -2.21
N LEU A 224 -19.64 3.82 -2.41
CA LEU A 224 -20.58 4.94 -2.33
C LEU A 224 -21.24 5.28 -3.68
N GLY A 225 -21.09 4.40 -4.68
CA GLY A 225 -21.68 4.58 -6.02
C GLY A 225 -20.91 5.57 -6.87
N TRP A 226 -19.58 5.48 -6.86
CA TRP A 226 -18.65 6.37 -7.57
C TRP A 226 -18.79 7.84 -7.13
N ARG A 227 -18.83 8.06 -5.82
CA ARG A 227 -18.92 9.38 -5.20
C ARG A 227 -17.95 9.49 -4.02
N THR A 228 -17.39 10.68 -3.82
CA THR A 228 -16.57 10.94 -2.63
C THR A 228 -17.46 11.35 -1.45
N PRO A 229 -17.12 10.96 -0.22
CA PRO A 229 -17.81 11.47 0.97
C PRO A 229 -17.43 12.94 1.24
N ASP A 230 -18.26 13.64 2.01
CA ASP A 230 -17.97 15.03 2.40
C ASP A 230 -16.73 15.13 3.31
N HIS A 231 -16.56 14.16 4.22
CA HIS A 231 -15.45 14.10 5.16
C HIS A 231 -14.94 12.66 5.29
N ILE A 232 -13.64 12.52 5.51
CA ILE A 232 -12.98 11.26 5.87
C ILE A 232 -12.17 11.51 7.13
N ILE A 233 -12.39 10.68 8.14
CA ILE A 233 -11.58 10.70 9.37
C ILE A 233 -10.66 9.49 9.32
N VAL A 234 -9.36 9.73 9.29
CA VAL A 234 -8.34 8.67 9.20
C VAL A 234 -7.42 8.79 10.41
N PRO A 235 -7.19 7.70 11.18
CA PRO A 235 -6.14 7.70 12.20
C PRO A 235 -4.76 7.92 11.57
N VAL A 236 -4.00 8.88 12.09
CA VAL A 236 -2.71 9.28 11.52
C VAL A 236 -1.56 8.94 12.47
N ALA A 237 -0.59 8.19 11.94
CA ALA A 237 0.76 8.11 12.49
C ALA A 237 1.76 8.66 11.45
N GLY A 238 2.12 7.85 10.44
CA GLY A 238 3.03 8.25 9.36
C GLY A 238 2.39 9.00 8.19
N CYS A 239 1.14 9.46 8.31
CA CYS A 239 0.38 10.22 7.28
C CYS A 239 0.20 9.57 5.88
N SER A 240 0.76 8.37 5.64
CA SER A 240 0.78 7.76 4.31
C SER A 240 -0.62 7.43 3.79
N LEU A 241 -1.50 6.89 4.65
CA LEU A 241 -2.86 6.52 4.25
C LEU A 241 -3.68 7.75 3.84
N LEU A 242 -3.64 8.81 4.65
CA LEU A 242 -4.33 10.07 4.38
C LEU A 242 -3.95 10.66 3.01
N THR A 243 -2.65 10.79 2.75
CA THR A 243 -2.16 11.35 1.48
C THR A 243 -2.52 10.48 0.28
N LYS A 244 -2.57 9.16 0.44
CA LYS A 244 -2.88 8.23 -0.66
C LYS A 244 -4.38 8.06 -0.91
N ILE A 245 -5.24 8.26 0.09
CA ILE A 245 -6.69 8.39 -0.16
C ILE A 245 -6.96 9.62 -1.03
N TRP A 246 -6.33 10.77 -0.69
CA TRP A 246 -6.43 11.98 -1.50
C TRP A 246 -5.95 11.77 -2.94
N LYS A 247 -4.76 11.16 -3.10
CA LYS A 247 -4.22 10.79 -4.43
C LYS A 247 -5.22 9.90 -5.18
N GLY A 248 -5.78 8.88 -4.52
CA GLY A 248 -6.77 7.99 -5.13
C GLY A 248 -7.97 8.75 -5.69
N PHE A 249 -8.59 9.63 -4.90
CA PHE A 249 -9.69 10.45 -5.41
C PHE A 249 -9.29 11.35 -6.57
N LYS A 250 -8.09 11.94 -6.53
CA LYS A 250 -7.60 12.75 -7.65
C LYS A 250 -7.39 11.94 -8.92
N GLU A 251 -6.90 10.72 -8.83
CA GLU A 251 -6.77 9.81 -9.98
C GLU A 251 -8.15 9.45 -10.56
N LEU A 252 -9.14 9.16 -9.72
CA LEU A 252 -10.52 8.90 -10.17
C LEU A 252 -11.14 10.13 -10.86
N GLU A 253 -10.87 11.33 -10.35
CA GLU A 253 -11.29 12.61 -10.96
C GLU A 253 -10.64 12.83 -12.33
N ILE A 254 -9.33 12.58 -12.45
CA ILE A 254 -8.58 12.69 -13.72
C ILE A 254 -9.17 11.75 -14.79
N LEU A 255 -9.56 10.53 -14.39
CA LEU A 255 -10.15 9.54 -15.29
C LEU A 255 -11.61 9.85 -15.63
N GLY A 256 -12.24 10.80 -14.93
CA GLY A 256 -13.65 11.15 -15.09
C GLY A 256 -14.60 10.10 -14.54
N TRP A 257 -14.15 9.26 -13.60
CA TRP A 257 -15.00 8.23 -12.97
C TRP A 257 -15.80 8.76 -11.78
N ILE A 258 -15.36 9.88 -11.22
CA ILE A 258 -16.10 10.64 -10.21
C ILE A 258 -16.18 12.10 -10.63
N GLU A 259 -17.13 12.84 -10.07
CA GLU A 259 -17.13 14.29 -10.13
C GLU A 259 -15.96 14.88 -9.34
N LYS A 260 -15.79 16.21 -9.42
CA LYS A 260 -14.74 16.94 -8.72
C LYS A 260 -14.68 16.54 -7.24
N ASN A 261 -13.52 16.08 -6.77
CA ASN A 261 -13.35 15.69 -5.38
C ASN A 261 -13.51 16.90 -4.44
N THR A 262 -14.50 16.84 -3.56
CA THR A 262 -14.79 17.84 -2.52
C THR A 262 -14.52 17.34 -1.10
N ALA A 263 -14.04 16.10 -0.95
CA ALA A 263 -13.84 15.48 0.35
C ALA A 263 -12.83 16.26 1.20
N LYS A 264 -13.09 16.38 2.50
CA LYS A 264 -12.12 16.85 3.49
C LYS A 264 -11.55 15.66 4.24
N ILE A 265 -10.23 15.49 4.23
CA ILE A 265 -9.51 14.39 4.92
C ILE A 265 -8.65 14.98 6.02
#